data_AF-A0A0X3BLU2-F1
#
_entry.id   AF-A0A0X3BLU2-F1
#
_cell.length_a   1.000
_cell.length_b   1.000
_cell.length_c   1.000
_cell.angle_alpha   90.00
_cell.angle_beta   90.00
_cell.angle_gamma   90.00
#
_symmetry.space_group_name_H-M   'P 1'
#
loop_
_entity.id
_entity.type
_entity.pdbx_description
1 polymer ?
#
loop_
_entity_poly.entity_id
_entity_poly.type
_entity_poly.pdbx_seq_one_letter_code
_entity_poly.pdbx_strand_id
1 'polypeptide(L)'
;MLADLVGNALASMDGVKFTDLDACPSCGGPVAGHDLRAKRFAVILEHGEERTIRVYVKRFYCQKCGRLCYADAPFYQDTRLGSPIVDLCLLLSHQMPFNRVAQYLKAMGIVVDRGTIRNYASRDFGAIPAAELFGLPLPLSLLNLSISAIGRECGPIVGAEALAACGFPPADRAAPHGRRSSEERDQRYE
;
A
#
# COMPACT_ATOMS: atom_id res chain seq x y z
N MET A 1 -17.73 -2.55 13.64
CA MET A 1 -16.81 -1.46 14.05
C MET A 1 -15.42 -1.61 13.43
N LEU A 2 -14.63 -2.65 13.75
CA LEU A 2 -13.32 -2.87 13.11
C LEU A 2 -13.44 -3.25 11.62
N ALA A 3 -14.35 -4.18 11.31
CA ALA A 3 -14.61 -4.59 9.92
C ALA A 3 -15.08 -3.42 9.05
N ASP A 4 -15.96 -2.55 9.58
CA ASP A 4 -16.44 -1.36 8.85
C ASP A 4 -15.32 -0.34 8.63
N LEU A 5 -14.46 -0.14 9.65
CA LEU A 5 -13.29 0.73 9.55
C LEU A 5 -12.35 0.25 8.43
N VAL A 6 -12.00 -1.03 8.46
CA VAL A 6 -11.14 -1.66 7.44
C VAL A 6 -11.81 -1.65 6.07
N GLY A 7 -13.11 -1.96 5.99
CA GLY A 7 -13.89 -1.94 4.75
C GLY A 7 -13.90 -0.55 4.11
N ASN A 8 -14.15 0.49 4.89
CA ASN A 8 -14.12 1.88 4.43
C ASN A 8 -12.70 2.30 3.98
N ALA A 9 -11.66 1.88 4.69
CA ALA A 9 -10.27 2.12 4.32
C ALA A 9 -9.90 1.47 2.99
N LEU A 10 -10.39 0.25 2.73
CA LEU A 10 -10.16 -0.44 1.46
C LEU A 10 -11.00 0.16 0.34
N ALA A 11 -12.25 0.55 0.61
CA ALA A 11 -13.12 1.18 -0.38
C ALA A 11 -12.60 2.54 -0.84
N SER A 12 -11.96 3.33 0.03
CA SER A 12 -11.37 4.64 -0.31
C SER A 12 -10.17 4.55 -1.26
N MET A 13 -9.63 3.36 -1.45
CA MET A 13 -8.56 3.07 -2.42
C MET A 13 -9.09 2.84 -3.84
N ASP A 14 -10.39 2.69 -4.02
CA ASP A 14 -10.96 2.44 -5.36
C ASP A 14 -10.77 3.68 -6.24
N GLY A 15 -10.19 3.49 -7.42
CA GLY A 15 -9.91 4.58 -8.36
C GLY A 15 -8.59 5.31 -8.14
N VAL A 16 -7.85 5.06 -7.06
CA VAL A 16 -6.60 5.79 -6.76
C VAL A 16 -5.59 5.59 -7.87
N LYS A 17 -4.97 6.69 -8.30
CA LYS A 17 -3.94 6.71 -9.35
C LYS A 17 -2.57 6.96 -8.73
N PHE A 18 -1.62 6.12 -9.09
CA PHE A 18 -0.21 6.25 -8.76
C PHE A 18 0.54 6.61 -10.04
N THR A 19 1.07 7.84 -10.11
CA THR A 19 1.60 8.41 -11.35
C THR A 19 3.06 8.81 -11.28
N ASP A 20 3.69 8.65 -10.12
CA ASP A 20 4.98 9.27 -9.82
C ASP A 20 6.08 8.19 -9.79
N LEU A 21 7.18 8.50 -10.46
CA LEU A 21 8.40 7.71 -10.49
C LEU A 21 9.54 8.63 -10.93
N ASP A 22 10.53 8.85 -10.06
CA ASP A 22 11.60 9.80 -10.34
C ASP A 22 12.62 9.27 -11.35
N ALA A 23 13.02 8.01 -11.21
CA ALA A 23 14.03 7.39 -12.05
C ALA A 23 13.80 5.89 -12.18
N CYS A 24 14.41 5.29 -13.20
CA CYS A 24 14.37 3.84 -13.41
C CYS A 24 14.94 3.11 -12.19
N PRO A 25 14.17 2.23 -11.51
CA PRO A 25 14.65 1.50 -10.34
C PRO A 25 15.83 0.56 -10.62
N SER A 26 16.06 0.20 -11.89
CA SER A 26 17.13 -0.72 -12.30
C SER A 26 18.45 -0.03 -12.65
N CYS A 27 18.44 1.19 -13.19
CA CYS A 27 19.66 1.84 -13.69
C CYS A 27 19.77 3.34 -13.40
N GLY A 28 18.80 3.92 -12.68
CA GLY A 28 18.73 5.35 -12.35
C GLY A 28 18.50 6.28 -13.55
N GLY A 29 18.19 5.73 -14.74
CA GLY A 29 18.00 6.52 -15.96
C GLY A 29 16.63 7.23 -15.99
N PRO A 30 16.48 8.27 -16.83
CA PRO A 30 15.22 8.99 -16.98
C PRO A 30 14.13 8.07 -17.54
N VAL A 31 12.89 8.37 -17.18
CA VAL A 31 11.70 7.57 -17.50
C VAL A 31 10.71 8.39 -18.33
N ALA A 32 10.11 7.76 -19.34
CA ALA A 32 9.03 8.34 -20.12
C ALA A 32 7.71 7.62 -19.80
N GLY A 33 6.64 8.38 -19.57
CA GLY A 33 5.32 7.82 -19.28
C GLY A 33 4.78 6.99 -20.45
N HIS A 34 4.16 5.87 -20.13
CA HIS A 34 3.50 4.99 -21.09
C HIS A 34 1.98 5.03 -20.89
N ASP A 35 1.41 4.10 -20.13
CA ASP A 35 -0.03 3.98 -19.89
C ASP A 35 -0.35 3.74 -18.41
N LEU A 36 -1.64 3.72 -18.07
CA LEU A 36 -2.13 3.36 -16.74
C LEU A 36 -2.57 1.91 -16.72
N ARG A 37 -1.99 1.10 -15.85
CA ARG A 37 -2.39 -0.29 -15.63
C ARG A 37 -3.30 -0.40 -14.41
N ALA A 38 -4.51 -0.91 -14.61
CA ALA A 38 -5.38 -1.30 -13.50
C ALA A 38 -4.78 -2.49 -12.73
N LYS A 39 -4.66 -2.37 -11.40
CA LYS A 39 -4.24 -3.43 -10.50
C LYS A 39 -5.32 -3.67 -9.45
N ARG A 40 -5.56 -4.93 -9.12
CA ARG A 40 -6.45 -5.33 -8.04
C ARG A 40 -5.77 -5.03 -6.71
N PHE A 41 -6.34 -4.11 -5.93
CA PHE A 41 -5.82 -3.77 -4.61
C PHE A 41 -6.37 -4.69 -3.54
N ALA A 42 -7.70 -4.87 -3.52
CA ALA A 42 -8.41 -5.76 -2.62
C ALA A 42 -9.67 -6.31 -3.31
N VAL A 43 -10.28 -7.34 -2.71
CA VAL A 43 -11.65 -7.75 -2.99
C VAL A 43 -12.39 -7.70 -1.67
N ILE A 44 -13.51 -6.98 -1.63
CA ILE A 44 -14.34 -6.82 -0.44
C ILE A 44 -15.75 -7.37 -0.70
N LEU A 45 -16.46 -7.72 0.36
CA LEU A 45 -17.89 -8.04 0.32
C LEU A 45 -18.68 -6.77 0.61
N GLU A 46 -19.53 -6.37 -0.33
CA GLU A 46 -20.43 -5.25 -0.21
C GLU A 46 -21.85 -5.75 -0.51
N HIS A 47 -22.76 -5.66 0.47
CA HIS A 47 -24.13 -6.20 0.38
C HIS A 47 -24.21 -7.69 -0.01
N GLY A 48 -23.20 -8.48 0.38
CA GLY A 48 -23.12 -9.91 0.06
C GLY A 48 -22.45 -10.24 -1.28
N GLU A 49 -22.16 -9.23 -2.10
CA GLU A 49 -21.52 -9.38 -3.41
C GLU A 49 -20.04 -9.03 -3.36
N GLU A 50 -19.23 -9.70 -4.18
CA GLU A 50 -17.80 -9.39 -4.29
C GLU A 50 -17.57 -8.12 -5.13
N ARG A 51 -16.99 -7.09 -4.50
CA ARG A 51 -16.50 -5.89 -5.17
C ARG A 51 -14.98 -5.90 -5.23
N THR A 52 -14.45 -5.76 -6.45
CA THR A 52 -13.00 -5.59 -6.65
C THR A 52 -12.61 -4.12 -6.55
N ILE A 53 -11.78 -3.80 -5.57
CA ILE A 53 -11.15 -2.48 -5.42
C ILE A 53 -9.97 -2.40 -6.39
N ARG A 54 -10.00 -1.43 -7.30
CA ARG A 54 -8.97 -1.25 -8.34
C ARG A 54 -8.23 0.06 -8.15
N VAL A 55 -6.90 -0.02 -8.25
CA VAL A 55 -6.02 1.15 -8.35
C VAL A 55 -5.35 1.18 -9.71
N TYR A 56 -4.86 2.34 -10.12
CA TYR A 56 -4.23 2.53 -11.42
C TYR A 56 -2.77 2.94 -11.24
N VAL A 57 -1.85 2.13 -11.75
CA VAL A 57 -0.41 2.38 -11.63
C VAL A 57 0.14 2.75 -13.00
N LYS A 58 0.74 3.93 -13.11
CA LYS A 58 1.37 4.39 -14.35
C LYS A 58 2.59 3.54 -14.65
N ARG A 59 2.73 3.15 -15.92
CA ARG A 59 3.91 2.47 -16.45
C ARG A 59 4.81 3.47 -17.15
N PHE A 60 6.10 3.17 -17.15
CA PHE A 60 7.11 3.99 -17.78
C PHE A 60 8.11 3.12 -18.54
N TYR A 61 8.70 3.65 -19.59
CA TYR A 61 9.90 3.07 -20.19
C TYR A 61 11.13 3.86 -19.79
N CYS A 62 12.16 3.15 -19.31
CA CYS A 62 13.46 3.76 -19.10
C CYS A 62 14.12 4.10 -20.43
N GLN A 63 14.52 5.35 -20.60
CA GLN A 63 15.19 5.82 -21.82
C GLN A 63 16.65 5.37 -21.93
N LYS A 64 17.22 4.80 -20.86
CA LYS A 64 18.61 4.31 -20.82
C LYS A 64 18.72 2.80 -21.05
N CYS A 65 17.91 1.99 -20.34
CA CYS A 65 17.99 0.53 -20.41
C CYS A 65 16.79 -0.14 -21.09
N GLY A 66 15.80 0.64 -21.55
CA GLY A 66 14.59 0.13 -22.23
C GLY A 66 13.60 -0.62 -21.32
N ARG A 67 13.91 -0.79 -20.03
CA ARG A 67 13.08 -1.58 -19.10
C ARG A 67 11.75 -0.88 -18.79
N LEU A 68 10.69 -1.67 -18.76
CA LEU A 68 9.38 -1.25 -18.25
C LEU A 68 9.45 -1.09 -16.72
N CYS A 69 9.11 0.09 -16.24
CA CYS A 69 9.04 0.47 -14.83
C CYS A 69 7.59 0.82 -14.47
N TYR A 70 7.28 0.82 -13.17
CA TYR A 70 5.96 1.18 -12.64
C TYR A 70 6.13 2.35 -11.68
N ALA A 71 5.12 3.23 -11.61
CA ALA A 71 4.99 4.20 -10.54
C ALA A 71 5.05 3.52 -9.18
N ASP A 72 5.50 4.27 -8.17
CA ASP A 72 5.45 3.80 -6.79
C ASP A 72 4.01 3.50 -6.42
N ALA A 73 3.78 2.29 -5.93
CA ALA A 73 2.45 1.84 -5.53
C ALA A 73 2.59 0.87 -4.35
N PRO A 74 1.59 0.80 -3.44
CA PRO A 74 1.62 -0.05 -2.25
C PRO A 74 1.38 -1.52 -2.58
N PHE A 75 2.34 -2.12 -3.28
CA PHE A 75 2.38 -3.52 -3.64
C PHE A 75 3.78 -4.04 -3.39
N TYR A 76 3.88 -5.20 -2.75
CA TYR A 76 5.11 -5.97 -2.83
C TYR A 76 5.37 -6.45 -4.26
N GLN A 77 6.64 -6.73 -4.55
CA GLN A 77 7.01 -7.31 -5.83
C GLN A 77 6.24 -8.63 -6.04
N ASP A 78 5.72 -8.85 -7.24
CA ASP A 78 5.05 -10.10 -7.63
C ASP A 78 3.87 -10.51 -6.71
N THR A 79 3.15 -9.55 -6.11
CA THR A 79 1.88 -9.81 -5.42
C THR A 79 0.68 -9.37 -6.25
N ARG A 80 -0.45 -10.09 -6.06
CA ARG A 80 -1.71 -9.84 -6.78
C ARG A 80 -2.63 -8.86 -6.06
N LEU A 81 -2.34 -8.56 -4.80
CA LEU A 81 -3.11 -7.69 -3.90
C LEU A 81 -2.16 -6.64 -3.30
N GLY A 82 -2.75 -5.54 -2.83
CA GLY A 82 -2.01 -4.46 -2.18
C GLY A 82 -1.30 -4.93 -0.91
N SER A 83 -0.21 -4.25 -0.55
CA SER A 83 0.59 -4.60 0.62
C SER A 83 -0.22 -4.69 1.92
N PRO A 84 -1.23 -3.84 2.22
CA PRO A 84 -1.96 -3.97 3.49
C PRO A 84 -2.76 -5.28 3.60
N ILE A 85 -3.22 -5.83 2.48
CA ILE A 85 -3.89 -7.14 2.45
C ILE A 85 -2.88 -8.27 2.62
N VAL A 86 -1.71 -8.16 1.98
CA VAL A 86 -0.62 -9.12 2.12
C VAL A 86 -0.14 -9.17 3.59
N ASP A 87 0.08 -8.00 4.19
CA ASP A 87 0.47 -7.82 5.59
C ASP A 87 -0.51 -8.50 6.54
N LEU A 88 -1.80 -8.22 6.37
CA LEU A 88 -2.85 -8.79 7.19
C LEU A 88 -2.91 -10.32 7.06
N CYS A 89 -2.75 -10.85 5.85
CA CYS A 89 -2.70 -12.30 5.63
C CYS A 89 -1.53 -12.94 6.38
N LEU A 90 -0.35 -12.32 6.34
CA LEU A 90 0.87 -12.81 7.00
C LEU A 90 0.73 -12.81 8.52
N LEU A 91 0.33 -11.67 9.11
CA LEU A 91 0.15 -11.53 10.55
C LEU A 91 -0.86 -12.55 11.10
N LEU A 92 -2.02 -12.70 10.46
CA LEU A 92 -3.02 -13.67 10.90
C LEU A 92 -2.55 -15.12 10.71
N SER A 93 -1.76 -15.40 9.67
CA SER A 93 -1.21 -16.74 9.42
C SER A 93 -0.23 -17.22 10.49
N HIS A 94 0.39 -16.30 11.24
CA HIS A 94 1.22 -16.66 12.40
C HIS A 94 0.39 -17.16 13.59
N GLN A 95 -0.90 -16.81 13.66
CA GLN A 95 -1.76 -17.13 14.78
C GLN A 95 -2.77 -18.25 14.47
N MET A 96 -3.10 -18.46 13.20
CA MET A 96 -4.11 -19.44 12.82
C MET A 96 -3.85 -20.08 11.45
N PRO A 97 -4.35 -21.32 11.21
CA PRO A 97 -4.21 -21.97 9.92
C PRO A 97 -4.86 -21.19 8.77
N PHE A 98 -4.32 -21.30 7.56
CA PHE A 98 -4.76 -20.53 6.38
C PHE A 98 -6.27 -20.63 6.07
N ASN A 99 -6.92 -21.76 6.38
CA ASN A 99 -8.37 -21.92 6.28
C ASN A 99 -9.11 -20.95 7.21
N ARG A 100 -8.66 -20.85 8.46
CA ARG A 100 -9.24 -19.93 9.45
C ARG A 100 -8.95 -18.49 9.09
N VAL A 101 -7.76 -18.17 8.57
CA VAL A 101 -7.45 -16.83 8.05
C VAL A 101 -8.44 -16.43 6.95
N ALA A 102 -8.68 -17.29 5.95
CA ALA A 102 -9.63 -17.00 4.88
C ALA A 102 -11.06 -16.76 5.40
N GLN A 103 -11.51 -17.59 6.35
CA GLN A 103 -12.83 -17.43 7.00
C GLN A 103 -12.91 -16.14 7.81
N TYR A 104 -11.84 -15.80 8.54
CA TYR A 104 -11.75 -14.61 9.36
C TYR A 104 -11.75 -13.34 8.50
N LEU A 105 -10.94 -13.30 7.44
CA LEU A 105 -10.95 -12.22 6.44
C LEU A 105 -12.34 -12.06 5.82
N LYS A 106 -12.99 -13.17 5.43
CA LYS A 106 -14.33 -13.14 4.86
C LYS A 106 -15.37 -12.58 5.85
N ALA A 107 -15.26 -12.91 7.12
CA ALA A 107 -16.11 -12.36 8.18
C ALA A 107 -15.88 -10.85 8.40
N MET A 108 -14.68 -10.35 8.11
CA MET A 108 -14.39 -8.90 8.05
C MET A 108 -14.78 -8.25 6.72
N GLY A 109 -15.40 -8.99 5.79
CA GLY A 109 -15.75 -8.49 4.47
C GLY A 109 -14.58 -8.41 3.49
N ILE A 110 -13.47 -9.10 3.72
CA ILE A 110 -12.31 -9.17 2.81
C ILE A 110 -12.24 -10.57 2.19
N VAL A 111 -12.18 -10.65 0.86
CA VAL A 111 -12.11 -11.92 0.15
C VAL A 111 -10.69 -12.23 -0.28
N VAL A 112 -10.08 -13.23 0.37
CA VAL A 112 -8.81 -13.82 -0.05
C VAL A 112 -8.92 -15.34 0.07
N ASP A 113 -8.58 -16.05 -1.01
CA ASP A 113 -8.60 -17.50 -0.98
C ASP A 113 -7.41 -18.08 -0.21
N ARG A 114 -7.61 -19.29 0.33
CA ARG A 114 -6.60 -20.02 1.09
C ARG A 114 -5.28 -20.19 0.33
N GLY A 115 -5.34 -20.43 -0.98
CA GLY A 115 -4.15 -20.66 -1.82
C GLY A 115 -3.30 -19.40 -1.91
N THR A 116 -3.93 -18.24 -2.08
CA THR A 116 -3.28 -16.92 -2.06
C THR A 116 -2.64 -16.64 -0.70
N ILE A 117 -3.34 -16.90 0.40
CA ILE A 117 -2.79 -16.72 1.77
C ILE A 117 -1.54 -17.59 1.97
N ARG A 118 -1.62 -18.88 1.61
CA ARG A 118 -0.48 -19.80 1.67
C ARG A 118 0.70 -19.32 0.81
N ASN A 119 0.43 -18.81 -0.39
CA ASN A 119 1.48 -18.30 -1.27
C ASN A 119 2.21 -17.10 -0.64
N TYR A 120 1.48 -16.18 -0.02
CA TYR A 120 2.10 -15.07 0.71
C TYR A 120 2.89 -15.58 1.92
N ALA A 121 2.31 -16.45 2.75
CA ALA A 121 3.00 -17.01 3.92
C ALA A 121 4.26 -17.83 3.60
N SER A 122 4.45 -18.26 2.34
CA SER A 122 5.66 -18.97 1.90
C SER A 122 6.82 -18.05 1.48
N ARG A 123 6.62 -16.73 1.54
CA ARG A 123 7.58 -15.72 1.10
C ARG A 123 8.02 -14.85 2.27
N ASP A 124 9.22 -14.29 2.17
CA ASP A 124 9.73 -13.31 3.12
C ASP A 124 9.41 -11.88 2.65
N PHE A 125 8.76 -11.12 3.50
CA PHE A 125 8.41 -9.71 3.30
C PHE A 125 9.04 -8.80 4.38
N GLY A 126 9.90 -9.35 5.24
CA GLY A 126 10.44 -8.67 6.40
C GLY A 126 9.46 -8.55 7.56
N ALA A 127 9.88 -7.83 8.61
CA ALA A 127 9.03 -7.56 9.76
C ALA A 127 7.90 -6.60 9.38
N ILE A 128 6.66 -7.01 9.62
CA ILE A 128 5.46 -6.21 9.36
C ILE A 128 5.09 -5.45 10.64
N PRO A 129 5.13 -4.10 10.64
CA PRO A 129 4.68 -3.31 11.78
C PRO A 129 3.18 -3.52 12.02
N ALA A 130 2.80 -3.85 13.25
CA ALA A 130 1.42 -4.12 13.62
C ALA A 130 1.10 -3.54 15.00
N ALA A 131 -0.18 -3.28 15.24
CA ALA A 131 -0.73 -2.99 16.55
C ALA A 131 -1.76 -4.06 16.94
N GLU A 132 -1.77 -4.43 18.22
CA GLU A 132 -2.79 -5.32 18.77
C GLU A 132 -4.09 -4.56 19.00
N LEU A 133 -5.17 -5.00 18.33
CA LEU A 133 -6.51 -4.43 18.43
C LEU A 133 -7.51 -5.55 18.64
N PHE A 134 -8.20 -5.51 19.78
CA PHE A 134 -9.17 -6.54 20.16
C PHE A 134 -8.59 -7.97 20.17
N GLY A 135 -7.31 -8.10 20.54
CA GLY A 135 -6.58 -9.38 20.58
C GLY A 135 -6.17 -9.91 19.22
N LEU A 136 -6.11 -9.04 18.21
CA LEU A 136 -5.67 -9.37 16.86
C LEU A 136 -4.63 -8.38 16.34
N PRO A 137 -3.61 -8.87 15.63
CA PRO A 137 -2.59 -8.02 15.04
C PRO A 137 -3.14 -7.37 13.77
N LEU A 138 -3.28 -6.05 13.79
CA LEU A 138 -3.64 -5.27 12.61
C LEU A 138 -2.41 -4.55 12.04
N PRO A 139 -2.11 -4.66 10.73
CA PRO A 139 -1.01 -3.94 10.11
C PRO A 139 -1.14 -2.43 10.31
N LEU A 140 -0.03 -1.74 10.63
CA LEU A 140 -0.03 -0.29 10.68
C LEU A 140 -0.39 0.34 9.34
N SER A 141 -0.02 -0.30 8.22
CA SER A 141 -0.40 0.10 6.86
C SER A 141 -1.92 0.23 6.69
N LEU A 142 -2.67 -0.72 7.25
CA LEU A 142 -4.14 -0.73 7.19
C LEU A 142 -4.77 0.25 8.19
N LEU A 143 -4.16 0.41 9.37
CA LEU A 143 -4.59 1.40 10.36
C LEU A 143 -4.44 2.83 9.86
N ASN A 144 -3.28 3.15 9.29
CA ASN A 144 -3.01 4.47 8.73
C ASN A 144 -3.95 4.77 7.57
N LEU A 145 -4.20 3.81 6.67
CA LEU A 145 -5.20 3.97 5.62
C LEU A 145 -6.59 4.24 6.19
N SER A 146 -6.96 3.55 7.28
CA SER A 146 -8.22 3.78 7.97
C SER A 146 -8.30 5.20 8.51
N ILE A 147 -7.24 5.69 9.15
CA ILE A 147 -7.16 7.07 9.65
C ILE A 147 -7.25 8.09 8.51
N SER A 148 -6.54 7.87 7.40
CA SER A 148 -6.58 8.73 6.22
C SER A 148 -7.95 8.75 5.52
N ALA A 149 -8.76 7.71 5.71
CA ALA A 149 -10.12 7.62 5.19
C ALA A 149 -11.16 8.31 6.10
N ILE A 150 -10.87 8.49 7.40
CA ILE A 150 -11.79 9.16 8.34
C ILE A 150 -11.95 10.63 7.96
N GLY A 151 -13.20 11.10 7.86
CA GLY A 151 -13.52 12.50 7.56
C GLY A 151 -13.53 12.87 6.06
N ARG A 152 -13.29 11.91 5.16
CA ARG A 152 -13.48 12.11 3.72
C ARG A 152 -14.92 11.81 3.34
N GLU A 153 -15.75 12.86 3.27
CA GLU A 153 -17.06 12.79 2.62
C GLU A 153 -16.84 12.63 1.10
N CYS A 154 -16.85 11.38 0.62
CA CYS A 154 -16.82 11.00 -0.80
C CYS A 154 -15.64 11.54 -1.64
N GLY A 155 -14.47 10.90 -1.55
CA GLY A 155 -13.42 11.04 -2.55
C GLY A 155 -12.28 10.03 -2.37
N PRO A 156 -11.65 9.53 -3.45
CA PRO A 156 -10.52 8.60 -3.34
C PRO A 156 -9.34 9.26 -2.63
N ILE A 157 -8.55 8.46 -1.91
CA ILE A 157 -7.31 8.94 -1.27
C ILE A 157 -6.33 9.41 -2.37
N VAL A 158 -5.59 10.50 -2.14
CA VAL A 158 -4.54 10.93 -3.08
C VAL A 158 -3.42 9.90 -3.07
N GLY A 159 -2.90 9.50 -4.24
CA GLY A 159 -1.92 8.41 -4.35
C GLY A 159 -0.72 8.55 -3.40
N ALA A 160 -0.18 9.77 -3.25
CA ALA A 160 0.93 10.04 -2.32
C ALA A 160 0.57 9.80 -0.84
N GLU A 161 -0.64 10.18 -0.42
CA GLU A 161 -1.13 9.91 0.94
C GLU A 161 -1.34 8.40 1.16
N ALA A 162 -1.91 7.71 0.17
CA ALA A 162 -2.11 6.27 0.24
C ALA A 162 -0.78 5.50 0.33
N LEU A 163 0.23 5.94 -0.42
CA LEU A 163 1.59 5.41 -0.36
C LEU A 163 2.19 5.57 1.04
N ALA A 164 2.18 6.80 1.56
CA ALA A 164 2.68 7.11 2.89
C ALA A 164 1.96 6.30 3.98
N ALA A 165 0.63 6.22 3.92
CA ALA A 165 -0.17 5.43 4.84
C ALA A 165 0.24 3.94 4.82
N CYS A 166 0.52 3.39 3.64
CA CYS A 166 0.95 2.00 3.48
C CYS A 166 2.41 1.73 3.89
N GLY A 167 3.17 2.75 4.31
CA GLY A 167 4.60 2.60 4.63
C GLY A 167 5.53 2.55 3.41
N PHE A 168 5.04 2.99 2.24
CA PHE A 168 5.83 3.13 1.03
C PHE A 168 6.11 4.62 0.84
N PRO A 169 7.27 5.15 1.24
CA PRO A 169 7.57 6.54 0.98
C PRO A 169 7.55 6.79 -0.54
N PRO A 170 6.92 7.88 -1.02
CA PRO A 170 7.04 8.28 -2.42
C PRO A 170 8.52 8.47 -2.79
N ALA A 171 8.88 8.33 -4.07
CA ALA A 171 10.25 8.40 -4.60
C ALA A 171 11.12 9.61 -4.16
N ASP A 172 10.56 10.60 -3.46
CA ASP A 172 11.33 11.56 -2.68
C ASP A 172 12.10 10.85 -1.55
N ARG A 173 13.23 10.26 -1.93
CA ARG A 173 14.29 9.73 -1.04
C ARG A 173 15.00 10.87 -0.31
N ALA A 174 14.24 11.81 0.23
CA ALA A 174 14.69 12.64 1.33
C ALA A 174 14.37 11.86 2.62
N ALA A 175 15.41 11.29 3.24
CA ALA A 175 15.36 11.07 4.69
C ALA A 175 14.80 12.33 5.34
N PRO A 176 13.96 12.25 6.40
CA PRO A 176 13.49 13.45 7.07
C PRO A 176 14.73 14.19 7.55
N HIS A 177 15.09 15.26 6.84
CA HIS A 177 16.10 16.18 7.29
C HIS A 177 15.59 16.65 8.64
N GLY A 178 16.26 16.20 9.69
CA GLY A 178 16.08 16.75 11.03
C GLY A 178 16.13 18.25 10.89
N ARG A 179 15.13 18.92 11.44
CA ARG A 179 15.13 20.36 11.67
C ARG A 179 16.53 20.76 12.14
N ARG A 180 17.34 21.32 11.24
CA ARG A 180 18.37 22.26 11.67
C ARG A 180 17.66 23.59 11.76
N SER A 181 17.45 23.97 13.01
CA SER A 181 17.10 25.31 13.45
C SER A 181 17.82 26.34 12.60
N SER A 182 17.02 27.22 12.00
CA SER A 182 17.45 28.51 11.51
C SER A 182 17.89 29.35 12.71
N GLU A 183 19.19 29.42 12.97
CA GLU A 183 19.81 30.47 13.79
C GLU A 183 21.33 30.51 13.54
N GLU A 184 21.88 31.73 13.53
CA GLU A 184 23.28 32.15 13.29
C GLU A 184 23.69 32.18 11.80
N ARG A 185 23.41 33.25 11.03
CA ARG A 185 23.84 34.67 11.13
C ARG A 185 25.37 34.86 11.06
N ASP A 186 25.78 35.53 9.97
CA ASP A 186 27.01 36.32 9.76
C ASP A 186 28.37 35.70 10.12
N GLN A 187 29.22 35.53 9.09
CA GLN A 187 30.51 36.24 9.00
C GLN A 187 31.29 35.98 7.70
N ARG A 188 31.64 37.10 7.03
CA ARG A 188 32.95 37.48 6.44
C ARG A 188 33.45 36.98 5.07
N TYR A 189 33.62 37.99 4.19
CA TYR A 189 34.70 38.33 3.23
C TYR A 189 35.05 37.33 2.11
N GLU A 190 35.27 37.71 0.85
CA GLU A 190 35.79 38.97 0.26
C GLU A 190 34.96 39.48 -0.93
#